data_AF-A0A962TMS1-F1
#
_entry.id   AF-A0A962TMS1-F1
#
_cell.length_a   1.000
_cell.length_b   1.000
_cell.length_c   1.000
_cell.angle_alpha   90.00
_cell.angle_beta   90.00
_cell.angle_gamma   90.00
#
_symmetry.space_group_name_H-M   'P 1'
#
loop_
_entity.id
_entity.type
_entity.pdbx_description
1 polymer ?
#
loop_
_entity_poly.entity_id
_entity_poly.type
_entity_poly.pdbx_seq_one_letter_code
_entity_poly.pdbx_strand_id
1 'polypeptide(L)'
;MQINTNSTALFAYRTLTGQQQHLGKAMERLSSGLRINSAADDVAGVAISARMTARVRSLNQVHRNANDGISLLQTADSALGNIGDILQRIREIAIQASNASYNGTDRDSMQGEVNQLLQEINHISVQTEFNGKKLIDGTGNGGSADTNEQMVIDGLRGSWLRESEDLVETYYGLTGHGTSFEIILENDAVGGQLASVTSFYLGTTIQKHELRVDMTDFTPPDQIGGTDLDRVIAHEMVHGLMADNMYSIALPDWFKEGAAEFIQGADERVVGSLGGTSVSGLTGLLAGATGISTDPWVSDSNHYSAGYIAIRFLHEQSSGGMKAIMADLSAGNTLDTAIANNTSYANTTAFITDYTSAAGGQAYLQSLIDGGYLTNDDTGAIGGADADGGPVRTAESVIPDTGGYTLDPLSGFAEVWPGGFDNKSVTQNSFSLQVGENASDTLNVRIGAATVATLGLSNISVATAPNTVIDKADQALIYLNEQRGNVGAAQNRLGHIIAVNAINVETISAARSRILDANYGQETGELVRRQILQQASQSLLAQANAAPRQILSLLTG
;
A
#
# COMPACT_ATOMS: atom_id res chain seq x y z
N MET A 1 77.94 35.32 52.22
CA MET A 1 76.94 34.29 52.58
C MET A 1 76.18 34.79 53.81
N GLN A 2 74.85 34.93 53.74
CA GLN A 2 74.04 35.22 54.93
C GLN A 2 73.82 33.92 55.72
N ILE A 3 74.18 33.88 57.00
CA ILE A 3 74.14 32.67 57.84
C ILE A 3 72.72 32.39 58.38
N ASN A 4 71.87 33.41 58.45
CA ASN A 4 70.50 33.28 59.00
C ASN A 4 69.49 32.58 58.07
N THR A 5 69.77 32.49 56.77
CA THR A 5 68.85 31.89 55.79
C THR A 5 69.62 30.88 54.94
N ASN A 6 69.36 29.59 55.16
CA ASN A 6 69.95 28.51 54.37
C ASN A 6 69.18 28.30 53.05
N SER A 7 69.56 29.04 52.02
CA SER A 7 68.92 28.98 50.71
C SER A 7 69.08 27.62 50.01
N THR A 8 70.18 26.89 50.24
CA THR A 8 70.42 25.57 49.63
C THR A 8 69.56 24.50 50.26
N ALA A 9 69.39 24.51 51.59
CA ALA A 9 68.44 23.62 52.26
C ALA A 9 66.99 23.95 51.90
N LEU A 10 66.63 25.24 51.78
CA LEU A 10 65.29 25.64 51.36
C LEU A 10 64.97 25.20 49.92
N PHE A 11 65.95 25.28 49.02
CA PHE A 11 65.86 24.76 47.65
C PHE A 11 65.71 23.23 47.61
N ALA A 12 66.54 22.50 48.37
CA ALA A 12 66.46 21.05 48.47
C ALA A 12 65.11 20.60 49.07
N TYR A 13 64.60 21.32 50.07
CA TYR A 13 63.29 21.06 50.69
C TYR A 13 62.14 21.28 49.69
N ARG A 14 62.10 22.42 48.98
CA ARG A 14 61.11 22.67 47.91
C ARG A 14 61.15 21.58 46.83
N THR A 15 62.35 21.16 46.45
CA THR A 15 62.55 20.08 45.47
C THR A 15 62.00 18.75 45.99
N LEU A 16 62.27 18.38 47.25
CA LEU A 16 61.76 17.16 47.88
C LEU A 16 60.24 17.15 47.99
N THR A 17 59.62 18.26 48.42
CA THR A 17 58.15 18.39 48.49
C THR A 17 57.52 18.25 47.11
N GLY A 18 58.13 18.84 46.08
CA GLY A 18 57.71 18.65 44.69
C GLY A 18 57.79 17.18 44.25
N GLN A 19 58.87 16.46 44.57
CA GLN A 19 58.99 15.04 44.23
C GLN A 19 57.99 14.15 44.98
N GLN A 20 57.67 14.46 46.26
CA GLN A 20 56.62 13.75 47.00
C GLN A 20 55.24 13.90 46.36
N GLN A 21 54.89 15.11 45.90
CA GLN A 21 53.62 15.36 45.19
C GLN A 21 53.57 14.59 43.87
N HIS A 22 54.66 14.60 43.08
CA HIS A 22 54.73 13.84 41.84
C HIS A 22 54.67 12.32 42.04
N LEU A 23 55.33 11.81 43.10
CA LEU A 23 55.25 10.40 43.47
C LEU A 23 53.82 10.01 43.87
N GLY A 24 53.13 10.83 44.66
CA GLY A 24 51.73 10.61 45.02
C GLY A 24 50.83 10.51 43.79
N LYS A 25 51.03 11.39 42.81
CA LYS A 25 50.27 11.39 41.55
C LYS A 25 50.55 10.15 40.67
N ALA A 26 51.81 9.70 40.60
CA ALA A 26 52.16 8.46 39.88
C ALA A 26 51.54 7.22 40.55
N MET A 27 51.55 7.16 41.89
CA MET A 27 50.88 6.11 42.65
C MET A 27 49.35 6.12 42.43
N GLU A 28 48.74 7.31 42.41
CA GLU A 28 47.31 7.47 42.14
C GLU A 28 46.93 6.97 40.74
N ARG A 29 47.73 7.31 39.71
CA ARG A 29 47.52 6.82 38.33
C ARG A 29 47.72 5.32 38.18
N LEU A 30 48.71 4.75 38.85
CA LEU A 30 48.93 3.30 38.85
C LEU A 30 47.81 2.55 39.59
N SER A 31 47.32 3.10 40.69
CA SER A 31 46.25 2.50 41.49
C SER A 31 44.89 2.59 40.81
N SER A 32 44.61 3.69 40.10
CA SER A 32 43.35 3.90 39.38
C SER A 32 43.34 3.25 38.00
N GLY A 33 44.52 3.00 37.41
CA GLY A 33 44.66 2.62 36.02
C GLY A 33 44.36 3.77 35.04
N LEU A 34 44.10 4.98 35.54
CA LEU A 34 43.73 6.14 34.75
C LEU A 34 44.85 7.19 34.79
N ARG A 35 45.22 7.71 33.62
CA ARG A 35 46.13 8.85 33.44
C ARG A 35 45.52 10.16 33.93
N ILE A 36 44.21 10.30 33.81
CA ILE A 36 43.44 11.50 34.17
C ILE A 36 42.48 11.12 35.30
N ASN A 37 42.80 11.51 36.54
CA ASN A 37 41.99 11.18 37.74
C ASN A 37 41.14 12.36 38.20
N SER A 38 41.59 13.58 37.94
CA SER A 38 40.87 14.80 38.29
C SER A 38 40.84 15.79 37.14
N ALA A 39 39.89 16.74 37.19
CA ALA A 39 39.83 17.84 36.20
C ALA A 39 41.08 18.72 36.21
N ALA A 40 41.85 18.74 37.31
CA ALA A 40 43.12 19.45 37.40
C ALA A 40 44.23 18.80 36.56
N ASP A 41 44.07 17.54 36.15
CA ASP A 41 45.06 16.82 35.33
C ASP A 41 44.95 17.14 33.84
N ASP A 42 43.72 17.22 33.33
CA ASP A 42 43.39 17.61 31.95
C ASP A 42 41.88 17.91 31.82
N VAL A 43 41.51 19.19 31.87
CA VAL A 43 40.11 19.63 31.76
C VAL A 43 39.48 19.20 30.43
N ALA A 44 40.22 19.29 29.33
CA ALA A 44 39.72 18.94 28.00
C ALA A 44 39.54 17.41 27.87
N GLY A 45 40.49 16.62 28.38
CA GLY A 45 40.43 15.17 28.41
C GLY A 45 39.28 14.63 29.27
N VAL A 46 39.01 15.24 30.43
CA VAL A 46 37.83 14.91 31.25
C VAL A 46 36.54 15.25 30.50
N ALA A 47 36.44 16.41 29.86
CA ALA A 47 35.23 16.81 29.13
C ALA A 47 34.96 15.91 27.90
N ILE A 48 36.00 15.54 27.13
CA ILE A 48 35.88 14.64 25.97
C ILE A 48 35.47 13.24 26.44
N SER A 49 36.14 12.71 27.47
CA SER A 49 35.85 11.37 27.96
C SER A 49 34.46 11.27 28.61
N ALA A 50 33.99 12.32 29.29
CA ALA A 50 32.62 12.40 29.79
C ALA A 50 31.59 12.35 28.64
N ARG A 51 31.82 13.09 27.55
CA ARG A 51 30.99 12.99 26.33
C ARG A 51 31.03 11.60 25.73
N MET A 52 32.21 10.97 25.62
CA MET A 52 32.36 9.60 25.12
C MET A 52 31.61 8.59 26.01
N THR A 53 31.67 8.73 27.34
CA THR A 53 30.92 7.88 28.28
C THR A 53 29.42 8.06 28.13
N ALA A 54 28.93 9.30 28.01
CA ALA A 54 27.52 9.58 27.75
C ALA A 54 27.08 8.93 26.43
N ARG A 55 27.89 9.07 25.38
CA ARG A 55 27.65 8.47 24.06
C ARG A 55 27.59 6.95 24.10
N VAL A 56 28.54 6.29 24.76
CA VAL A 56 28.50 4.82 24.94
C VAL A 56 27.25 4.37 25.70
N ARG A 57 26.83 5.08 26.74
CA ARG A 57 25.58 4.76 27.47
C ARG A 57 24.35 4.93 26.57
N SER A 58 24.31 5.99 25.77
CA SER A 58 23.26 6.26 24.78
C SER A 58 23.17 5.13 23.75
N LEU A 59 24.28 4.79 23.09
CA LEU A 59 24.35 3.71 22.10
C LEU A 59 23.95 2.35 22.68
N ASN A 60 24.29 2.06 23.94
CA ASN A 60 23.84 0.84 24.62
C ASN A 60 22.31 0.84 24.87
N GLN A 61 21.71 2.00 25.13
CA GLN A 61 20.25 2.10 25.22
C GLN A 61 19.60 1.92 23.84
N VAL A 62 20.17 2.52 22.80
CA VAL A 62 19.73 2.32 21.41
C VAL A 62 19.78 0.85 21.02
N HIS A 63 20.84 0.13 21.39
CA HIS A 63 20.94 -1.31 21.17
C HIS A 63 19.81 -2.09 21.86
N ARG A 64 19.47 -1.75 23.12
CA ARG A 64 18.33 -2.36 23.82
C ARG A 64 17.01 -2.07 23.12
N ASN A 65 16.74 -0.80 22.80
CA ASN A 65 15.53 -0.41 22.08
C ASN A 65 15.38 -1.13 20.73
N ALA A 66 16.48 -1.32 20.00
CA ALA A 66 16.47 -2.05 18.73
C ALA A 66 16.16 -3.54 18.93
N ASN A 67 16.67 -4.18 19.99
CA ASN A 67 16.32 -5.56 20.32
C ASN A 67 14.86 -5.69 20.74
N ASP A 68 14.33 -4.75 21.55
CA ASP A 68 12.92 -4.72 21.91
C ASP A 68 12.04 -4.57 20.66
N GLY A 69 12.47 -3.73 19.70
CA GLY A 69 11.85 -3.59 18.39
C GLY A 69 11.85 -4.89 17.59
N ILE A 70 12.96 -5.63 17.57
CA ILE A 70 13.03 -6.96 16.91
C ILE A 70 12.05 -7.93 17.58
N SER A 71 11.99 -7.99 18.92
CA SER A 71 11.06 -8.86 19.62
C SER A 71 9.59 -8.54 19.30
N LEU A 72 9.22 -7.25 19.28
CA LEU A 72 7.89 -6.82 18.86
C LEU A 72 7.55 -7.29 17.45
N LEU A 73 8.49 -7.08 16.51
CA LEU A 73 8.30 -7.48 15.11
C LEU A 73 8.24 -8.99 14.93
N GLN A 74 9.00 -9.77 15.71
CA GLN A 74 8.92 -11.24 15.70
C GLN A 74 7.59 -11.76 16.23
N THR A 75 7.04 -11.12 17.28
CA THR A 75 5.68 -11.45 17.76
C THR A 75 4.64 -11.18 16.68
N ALA A 76 4.73 -10.05 15.98
CA ALA A 76 3.83 -9.73 14.87
C ALA A 76 3.97 -10.72 13.70
N ASP A 77 5.20 -11.00 13.22
CA ASP A 77 5.44 -11.94 12.12
C ASP A 77 4.94 -13.35 12.45
N SER A 78 5.11 -13.81 13.70
CA SER A 78 4.61 -15.12 14.13
C SER A 78 3.07 -15.19 14.09
N ALA A 79 2.40 -14.13 14.56
CA ALA A 79 0.93 -14.06 14.52
C ALA A 79 0.40 -14.01 13.08
N LEU A 80 1.05 -13.22 12.20
CA LEU A 80 0.74 -13.20 10.77
C LEU A 80 0.96 -14.59 10.14
N GLY A 81 2.06 -15.27 10.46
CA GLY A 81 2.31 -16.65 10.01
C GLY A 81 1.16 -17.60 10.34
N ASN A 82 0.69 -17.59 11.59
CA ASN A 82 -0.43 -18.43 12.02
C ASN A 82 -1.73 -18.10 11.28
N ILE A 83 -2.02 -16.82 11.03
CA ILE A 83 -3.19 -16.41 10.23
C ILE A 83 -3.03 -16.93 8.78
N GLY A 84 -1.83 -16.84 8.21
CA GLY A 84 -1.52 -17.38 6.88
C GLY A 84 -1.82 -18.87 6.77
N ASP A 85 -1.45 -19.67 7.76
CA ASP A 85 -1.75 -21.11 7.79
C ASP A 85 -3.26 -21.37 7.85
N ILE A 86 -4.02 -20.57 8.61
CA ILE A 86 -5.48 -20.66 8.66
C ILE A 86 -6.11 -20.29 7.31
N LEU A 87 -5.61 -19.26 6.63
CA LEU A 87 -6.09 -18.86 5.31
C LEU A 87 -5.86 -19.93 4.26
N GLN A 88 -4.71 -20.61 4.29
CA GLN A 88 -4.45 -21.77 3.44
C GLN A 88 -5.45 -22.89 3.71
N ARG A 89 -5.79 -23.14 4.99
CA ARG A 89 -6.83 -24.12 5.35
C ARG A 89 -8.21 -23.73 4.83
N ILE A 90 -8.61 -22.46 4.94
CA ILE A 90 -9.87 -21.96 4.37
C ILE A 90 -9.90 -22.17 2.85
N ARG A 91 -8.79 -21.89 2.17
CA ARG A 91 -8.63 -22.12 0.74
C ARG A 91 -8.77 -23.60 0.35
N GLU A 92 -8.16 -24.50 1.10
CA GLU A 92 -8.31 -25.96 0.89
C GLU A 92 -9.78 -26.40 0.97
N ILE A 93 -10.50 -25.91 1.98
CA ILE A 93 -11.92 -26.22 2.16
C ILE A 93 -12.75 -25.65 1.00
N ALA A 94 -12.44 -24.44 0.53
CA ALA A 94 -13.12 -23.83 -0.61
C ALA A 94 -12.92 -24.63 -1.90
N ILE A 95 -11.69 -25.11 -2.16
CA ILE A 95 -11.39 -26.01 -3.29
C ILE A 95 -12.15 -27.33 -3.17
N GLN A 96 -12.24 -27.89 -1.97
CA GLN A 96 -13.02 -29.10 -1.72
C GLN A 96 -14.51 -28.88 -2.00
N ALA A 97 -15.07 -27.77 -1.50
CA ALA A 97 -16.47 -27.41 -1.67
C ALA A 97 -16.85 -27.09 -3.13
N SER A 98 -15.88 -26.63 -3.94
CA SER A 98 -16.05 -26.38 -5.38
C SER A 98 -16.34 -27.66 -6.18
N ASN A 99 -16.01 -28.85 -5.66
CA ASN A 99 -16.28 -30.10 -6.35
C ASN A 99 -17.79 -30.42 -6.38
N ALA A 100 -18.30 -30.77 -7.58
CA ALA A 100 -19.70 -31.13 -7.81
C ALA A 100 -20.16 -32.43 -7.11
N SER A 101 -19.21 -33.25 -6.62
CA SER A 101 -19.51 -34.51 -5.94
C SER A 101 -20.04 -34.33 -4.52
N TYR A 102 -19.86 -33.14 -3.91
CA TYR A 102 -20.36 -32.82 -2.58
C TYR A 102 -21.76 -32.20 -2.65
N ASN A 103 -22.66 -32.65 -1.79
CA ASN A 103 -24.02 -32.12 -1.71
C ASN A 103 -24.10 -30.89 -0.77
N GLY A 104 -25.25 -30.21 -0.74
CA GLY A 104 -25.45 -29.01 0.09
C GLY A 104 -25.14 -29.22 1.59
N THR A 105 -25.56 -30.35 2.16
CA THR A 105 -25.29 -30.69 3.58
C THR A 105 -23.79 -30.86 3.87
N ASP A 106 -23.04 -31.45 2.92
CA ASP A 106 -21.58 -31.58 3.04
C ASP A 106 -20.93 -30.19 3.01
N ARG A 107 -21.41 -29.30 2.13
CA ARG A 107 -20.90 -27.93 2.04
C ARG A 107 -21.27 -27.07 3.25
N ASP A 108 -22.45 -27.27 3.85
CA ASP A 108 -22.83 -26.62 5.11
C ASP A 108 -21.91 -27.04 6.26
N SER A 109 -21.50 -28.31 6.30
CA SER A 109 -20.53 -28.81 7.29
C SER A 109 -19.15 -28.19 7.09
N MET A 110 -18.70 -28.05 5.84
CA MET A 110 -17.46 -27.35 5.48
C MET A 110 -17.53 -25.86 5.85
N GLN A 111 -18.67 -25.19 5.64
CA GLN A 111 -18.89 -23.81 6.08
C GLN A 111 -18.78 -23.69 7.61
N GLY A 112 -19.25 -24.69 8.35
CA GLY A 112 -19.08 -24.77 9.80
C GLY A 112 -17.61 -24.72 10.23
N GLU A 113 -16.72 -25.43 9.53
CA GLU A 113 -15.28 -25.38 9.76
C GLU A 113 -14.70 -24.00 9.40
N VAL A 114 -15.06 -23.44 8.24
CA VAL A 114 -14.63 -22.09 7.83
C VAL A 114 -15.03 -21.04 8.87
N ASN A 115 -16.24 -21.11 9.43
CA ASN A 115 -16.69 -20.17 10.46
C ASN A 115 -15.83 -20.23 11.73
N GLN A 116 -15.36 -21.41 12.13
CA GLN A 116 -14.45 -21.56 13.28
C GLN A 116 -13.07 -20.97 12.98
N LEU A 117 -12.57 -21.20 11.76
CA LEU A 117 -11.29 -20.64 11.32
C LEU A 117 -11.32 -19.11 11.25
N LEU A 118 -12.42 -18.52 10.78
CA LEU A 118 -12.62 -17.06 10.80
C LEU A 118 -12.65 -16.50 12.23
N GLN A 119 -13.29 -17.20 13.17
CA GLN A 119 -13.26 -16.82 14.58
C GLN A 119 -11.84 -16.86 15.15
N GLU A 120 -11.05 -17.87 14.79
CA GLU A 120 -9.66 -17.99 15.21
C GLU A 120 -8.77 -16.88 14.63
N ILE A 121 -8.95 -16.50 13.36
CA ILE A 121 -8.27 -15.33 12.76
C ILE A 121 -8.54 -14.07 13.58
N ASN A 122 -9.81 -13.79 13.89
CA ASN A 122 -10.17 -12.63 14.71
C ASN A 122 -9.60 -12.74 16.14
N HIS A 123 -9.58 -13.94 16.72
CA HIS A 123 -9.00 -14.17 18.04
C HIS A 123 -7.51 -13.83 18.05
N ILE A 124 -6.72 -14.40 17.13
CA ILE A 124 -5.28 -14.12 17.00
C ILE A 124 -5.05 -12.63 16.78
N SER A 125 -5.82 -12.01 15.88
CA SER A 125 -5.69 -10.59 15.57
C SER A 125 -5.89 -9.69 16.79
N VAL A 126 -6.97 -9.90 17.55
CA VAL A 126 -7.33 -9.06 18.71
C VAL A 126 -6.50 -9.38 19.95
N GLN A 127 -6.02 -10.62 20.12
CA GLN A 127 -5.24 -11.01 21.29
C GLN A 127 -3.73 -10.74 21.13
N THR A 128 -3.21 -10.61 19.91
CA THR A 128 -1.78 -10.39 19.69
C THR A 128 -1.34 -9.03 20.20
N GLU A 129 -0.50 -9.04 21.23
CA GLU A 129 0.05 -7.82 21.83
C GLU A 129 1.52 -7.97 22.23
N PHE A 130 2.20 -6.83 22.32
CA PHE A 130 3.52 -6.71 22.89
C PHE A 130 3.53 -5.58 23.92
N ASN A 131 3.85 -5.90 25.18
CA ASN A 131 3.86 -4.94 26.28
C ASN A 131 2.54 -4.14 26.40
N GLY A 132 1.41 -4.83 26.28
CA GLY A 132 0.06 -4.25 26.34
C GLY A 132 -0.36 -3.45 25.11
N LYS A 133 0.48 -3.37 24.07
CA LYS A 133 0.12 -2.73 22.79
C LYS A 133 -0.31 -3.77 21.78
N LYS A 134 -1.48 -3.58 21.19
CA LYS A 134 -1.99 -4.43 20.12
C LYS A 134 -1.18 -4.23 18.84
N LEU A 135 -0.95 -5.32 18.10
CA LEU A 135 -0.04 -5.33 16.96
C LEU A 135 -0.76 -5.36 15.61
N ILE A 136 -1.87 -6.09 15.49
CA ILE A 136 -2.51 -6.42 14.20
C ILE A 136 -4.05 -6.39 14.26
N ASP A 137 -4.63 -5.69 15.23
CA ASP A 137 -6.08 -5.62 15.50
C ASP A 137 -6.78 -4.43 14.82
N GLY A 138 -6.02 -3.50 14.23
CA GLY A 138 -6.55 -2.31 13.57
C GLY A 138 -7.02 -1.21 14.51
N THR A 139 -6.57 -1.19 15.78
CA THR A 139 -6.93 -0.10 16.72
C THR A 139 -5.94 1.09 16.72
N GLY A 140 -4.94 1.08 15.84
CA GLY A 140 -3.88 2.08 15.78
C GLY A 140 -4.23 3.37 15.04
N ASN A 141 -3.68 4.49 15.53
CA ASN A 141 -3.78 5.84 14.96
C ASN A 141 -2.90 6.06 13.70
N GLY A 142 -2.89 5.11 12.75
CA GLY A 142 -2.31 5.32 11.42
C GLY A 142 -3.41 5.80 10.47
N GLY A 143 -3.22 6.94 9.80
CA GLY A 143 -4.21 7.55 8.91
C GLY A 143 -4.90 6.51 8.02
N SER A 144 -6.21 6.39 8.20
CA SER A 144 -7.09 5.56 7.39
C SER A 144 -6.96 5.95 5.92
N ALA A 145 -6.68 5.00 5.03
CA ALA A 145 -7.51 5.02 3.82
C ALA A 145 -8.92 4.63 4.25
N ASP A 146 -9.91 5.23 3.61
CA ASP A 146 -11.29 4.86 3.87
C ASP A 146 -11.45 3.36 3.58
N THR A 147 -12.08 2.62 4.49
CA THR A 147 -12.35 1.19 4.27
C THR A 147 -13.15 0.96 3.00
N ASN A 148 -13.94 1.94 2.58
CA ASN A 148 -14.71 1.91 1.34
C ASN A 148 -13.80 2.09 0.12
N GLU A 149 -12.86 3.04 0.18
CA GLU A 149 -11.86 3.26 -0.87
C GLU A 149 -11.04 1.99 -1.11
N GLN A 150 -10.67 1.29 -0.03
CA GLN A 150 -9.93 0.03 -0.15
C GLN A 150 -10.77 -1.09 -0.80
N MET A 151 -12.07 -1.17 -0.49
CA MET A 151 -12.95 -2.17 -1.11
C MET A 151 -13.10 -1.94 -2.62
N VAL A 152 -13.21 -0.67 -3.04
CA VAL A 152 -13.26 -0.32 -4.46
C VAL A 152 -11.95 -0.72 -5.15
N ILE A 153 -10.80 -0.41 -4.56
CA ILE A 153 -9.50 -0.80 -5.11
C ILE A 153 -9.36 -2.33 -5.20
N ASP A 154 -9.81 -3.06 -4.19
CA ASP A 154 -9.78 -4.52 -4.19
C ASP A 154 -10.69 -5.12 -5.28
N GLY A 155 -11.86 -4.52 -5.53
CA GLY A 155 -12.76 -4.89 -6.63
C GLY A 155 -12.14 -4.63 -8.01
N LEU A 156 -11.59 -3.42 -8.21
CA LEU A 156 -10.90 -3.02 -9.43
C LEU A 156 -9.71 -3.93 -9.76
N ARG A 157 -8.88 -4.26 -8.77
CA ARG A 157 -7.71 -5.16 -8.91
C ARG A 157 -8.05 -6.65 -8.93
N GLY A 158 -9.22 -7.01 -8.40
CA GLY A 158 -9.74 -8.36 -8.40
C GLY A 158 -10.22 -8.74 -9.79
N SER A 159 -11.46 -8.43 -10.07
CA SER A 159 -12.19 -8.87 -11.26
C SER A 159 -12.63 -7.72 -12.14
N TRP A 160 -13.06 -6.58 -11.57
CA TRP A 160 -13.88 -5.61 -12.29
C TRP A 160 -13.20 -5.04 -13.54
N LEU A 161 -11.96 -4.54 -13.43
CA LEU A 161 -11.27 -3.95 -14.59
C LEU A 161 -10.95 -5.00 -15.67
N ARG A 162 -10.40 -6.14 -15.24
CA ARG A 162 -9.96 -7.18 -16.16
C ARG A 162 -11.11 -7.86 -16.88
N GLU A 163 -12.14 -8.27 -16.15
CA GLU A 163 -13.28 -8.94 -16.77
C GLU A 163 -14.08 -7.98 -17.65
N SER A 164 -14.11 -6.69 -17.30
CA SER A 164 -14.64 -5.65 -18.18
C SER A 164 -13.83 -5.51 -19.47
N GLU A 165 -12.49 -5.46 -19.39
CA GLU A 165 -11.62 -5.45 -20.58
C GLU A 165 -11.84 -6.71 -21.44
N ASP A 166 -11.88 -7.89 -20.83
CA ASP A 166 -12.10 -9.17 -21.51
C ASP A 166 -13.46 -9.21 -22.23
N LEU A 167 -14.52 -8.67 -21.63
CA LEU A 167 -15.85 -8.58 -22.26
C LEU A 167 -15.81 -7.68 -23.49
N VAL A 168 -15.20 -6.50 -23.38
CA VAL A 168 -15.11 -5.55 -24.50
C VAL A 168 -14.24 -6.11 -25.62
N GLU A 169 -13.13 -6.78 -25.31
CA GLU A 169 -12.32 -7.48 -26.31
C GLU A 169 -13.13 -8.60 -26.99
N THR A 170 -13.85 -9.40 -26.20
CA THR A 170 -14.62 -10.53 -26.71
C THR A 170 -15.73 -10.07 -27.66
N TYR A 171 -16.53 -9.10 -27.24
CA TYR A 171 -17.75 -8.72 -27.96
C TYR A 171 -17.58 -7.54 -28.91
N TYR A 172 -16.65 -6.62 -28.65
CA TYR A 172 -16.36 -5.47 -29.54
C TYR A 172 -15.02 -5.57 -30.26
N GLY A 173 -14.10 -6.45 -29.81
CA GLY A 173 -12.80 -6.62 -30.46
C GLY A 173 -11.84 -5.46 -30.24
N LEU A 174 -12.07 -4.64 -29.21
CA LEU A 174 -11.23 -3.50 -28.86
C LEU A 174 -10.26 -3.89 -27.76
N THR A 175 -8.99 -3.51 -27.90
CA THR A 175 -7.91 -3.79 -26.95
C THR A 175 -7.15 -2.52 -26.62
N GLY A 176 -6.57 -2.40 -25.42
CA GLY A 176 -5.70 -1.26 -25.10
C GLY A 176 -4.33 -1.33 -25.80
N HIS A 177 -3.74 -0.17 -26.09
CA HIS A 177 -2.45 -0.03 -26.80
C HIS A 177 -1.33 0.60 -25.95
N GLY A 178 -1.33 0.33 -24.64
CA GLY A 178 -0.29 0.75 -23.69
C GLY A 178 -0.40 2.21 -23.24
N THR A 179 -1.57 2.82 -23.40
CA THR A 179 -1.86 4.19 -22.95
C THR A 179 -2.06 4.24 -21.45
N SER A 180 -1.76 5.39 -20.84
CA SER A 180 -1.85 5.51 -19.38
C SER A 180 -3.30 5.49 -18.93
N PHE A 181 -3.62 4.68 -17.92
CA PHE A 181 -4.96 4.55 -17.34
C PHE A 181 -4.89 4.85 -15.83
N GLU A 182 -5.29 6.06 -15.46
CA GLU A 182 -5.17 6.61 -14.12
C GLU A 182 -6.47 6.38 -13.33
N ILE A 183 -6.37 5.70 -12.18
CA ILE A 183 -7.48 5.46 -11.27
C ILE A 183 -7.49 6.57 -10.21
N ILE A 184 -8.64 7.24 -10.08
CA ILE A 184 -8.85 8.36 -9.17
C ILE A 184 -10.07 8.05 -8.31
N LEU A 185 -9.88 8.00 -6.99
CA LEU A 185 -10.99 7.98 -6.03
C LEU A 185 -11.25 9.40 -5.59
N GLU A 186 -12.48 9.88 -5.76
CA GLU A 186 -12.89 11.23 -5.39
C GLU A 186 -14.02 11.21 -4.37
N ASN A 187 -14.10 12.25 -3.54
CA ASN A 187 -15.17 12.44 -2.58
C ASN A 187 -15.85 13.78 -2.91
N ASP A 188 -16.91 13.76 -3.73
CA ASP A 188 -17.70 14.95 -4.07
C ASP A 188 -18.95 15.09 -3.17
N ALA A 189 -19.88 15.99 -3.48
CA ALA A 189 -21.17 16.09 -2.84
C ALA A 189 -22.09 14.95 -3.30
N VAL A 190 -22.89 14.42 -2.37
CA VAL A 190 -23.88 13.35 -2.64
C VAL A 190 -24.74 13.66 -3.88
N GLY A 191 -24.69 12.76 -4.85
CA GLY A 191 -25.38 12.78 -6.13
C GLY A 191 -24.45 13.06 -7.32
N GLY A 192 -24.40 12.13 -8.27
CA GLY A 192 -23.55 12.23 -9.45
C GLY A 192 -23.50 10.92 -10.25
N GLN A 193 -22.42 10.72 -10.99
CA GLN A 193 -22.12 9.45 -11.66
C GLN A 193 -21.28 8.58 -10.71
N LEU A 194 -21.65 7.31 -10.52
CA LEU A 194 -20.93 6.39 -9.61
C LEU A 194 -19.46 6.19 -10.00
N ALA A 195 -19.20 6.13 -11.31
CA ALA A 195 -17.87 6.25 -11.87
C ALA A 195 -17.96 6.89 -13.26
N SER A 196 -16.84 7.40 -13.76
CA SER A 196 -16.73 7.93 -15.12
C SER A 196 -15.31 7.74 -15.69
N VAL A 197 -15.20 7.49 -16.99
CA VAL A 197 -13.92 7.50 -17.70
C VAL A 197 -13.82 8.75 -18.58
N THR A 198 -12.78 9.54 -18.33
CA THR A 198 -12.42 10.69 -19.15
C THR A 198 -11.14 10.43 -19.94
N SER A 199 -11.20 10.65 -21.24
CA SER A 199 -10.09 10.42 -22.17
C SER A 199 -9.49 11.74 -22.66
N PHE A 200 -8.16 11.88 -22.58
CA PHE A 200 -7.44 13.11 -22.93
C PHE A 200 -6.67 12.97 -24.24
N TYR A 201 -6.94 13.87 -25.19
CA TYR A 201 -6.40 13.80 -26.55
C TYR A 201 -5.42 14.93 -26.85
N LEU A 202 -4.39 14.63 -27.65
CA LEU A 202 -3.59 15.61 -28.37
C LEU A 202 -3.83 15.44 -29.87
N GLY A 203 -4.73 16.25 -30.43
CA GLY A 203 -5.23 16.04 -31.79
C GLY A 203 -6.15 14.82 -31.85
N THR A 204 -5.80 13.82 -32.65
CA THR A 204 -6.53 12.54 -32.76
C THR A 204 -5.87 11.42 -31.95
N THR A 205 -4.74 11.68 -31.28
CA THR A 205 -4.00 10.68 -30.51
C THR A 205 -4.33 10.81 -29.03
N ILE A 206 -4.74 9.70 -28.42
CA ILE A 206 -4.99 9.63 -26.98
C ILE A 206 -3.66 9.76 -26.20
N GLN A 207 -3.71 10.39 -25.03
CA GLN A 207 -2.55 10.57 -24.15
C GLN A 207 -2.71 9.82 -22.83
N LYS A 208 -3.91 9.89 -22.23
CA LYS A 208 -4.26 9.17 -21.01
C LYS A 208 -5.77 9.03 -20.85
N HIS A 209 -6.16 8.06 -20.05
CA HIS A 209 -7.51 7.87 -19.51
C HIS A 209 -7.48 8.13 -18.00
N GLU A 210 -8.55 8.72 -17.48
CA GLU A 210 -8.80 8.86 -16.05
C GLU A 210 -10.12 8.14 -15.72
N LEU A 211 -10.07 7.06 -14.95
CA LEU A 211 -11.22 6.45 -14.31
C LEU A 211 -11.43 7.11 -12.96
N ARG A 212 -12.53 7.84 -12.81
CA ARG A 212 -12.95 8.49 -11.57
C ARG A 212 -14.04 7.66 -10.92
N VAL A 213 -13.89 7.35 -9.64
CA VAL A 213 -14.91 6.66 -8.84
C VAL A 213 -15.33 7.59 -7.71
N ASP A 214 -16.61 7.91 -7.65
CA ASP A 214 -17.17 8.76 -6.58
C ASP A 214 -17.44 7.92 -5.33
N MET A 215 -16.62 8.14 -4.31
CA MET A 215 -16.68 7.44 -3.05
C MET A 215 -17.85 7.92 -2.15
N THR A 216 -18.44 9.08 -2.41
CA THR A 216 -19.58 9.59 -1.63
C THR A 216 -20.92 9.02 -2.06
N ASP A 217 -21.04 8.64 -3.33
CA ASP A 217 -22.19 7.92 -3.86
C ASP A 217 -22.05 6.40 -3.68
N PHE A 218 -20.90 5.95 -3.16
CA PHE A 218 -20.67 4.57 -2.76
C PHE A 218 -21.17 4.31 -1.33
N THR A 219 -22.41 3.82 -1.19
CA THR A 219 -22.96 3.32 0.09
C THR A 219 -23.06 1.79 0.09
N PRO A 220 -22.28 1.05 0.90
CA PRO A 220 -22.33 -0.42 0.88
C PRO A 220 -23.56 -0.94 1.66
N PRO A 221 -24.31 -1.89 1.07
CA PRO A 221 -24.44 -3.19 1.73
C PRO A 221 -24.50 -4.40 0.76
N ASP A 222 -23.43 -4.70 0.03
CA ASP A 222 -22.95 -6.06 -0.34
C ASP A 222 -21.69 -5.88 -1.21
N GLN A 223 -20.52 -6.39 -0.82
CA GLN A 223 -19.90 -7.64 -1.27
C GLN A 223 -19.71 -7.77 -2.80
N ILE A 224 -18.43 -7.86 -3.19
CA ILE A 224 -17.91 -8.44 -4.43
C ILE A 224 -18.80 -9.61 -4.88
N GLY A 225 -19.36 -9.52 -6.08
CA GLY A 225 -20.41 -10.38 -6.61
C GLY A 225 -21.79 -9.75 -6.53
N GLY A 226 -22.08 -8.76 -7.39
CA GLY A 226 -23.43 -8.20 -7.54
C GLY A 226 -23.60 -6.73 -7.15
N THR A 227 -22.60 -5.89 -7.38
CA THR A 227 -22.72 -4.45 -7.12
C THR A 227 -23.00 -3.70 -8.41
N ASP A 228 -23.91 -2.71 -8.41
CA ASP A 228 -24.09 -1.81 -9.56
C ASP A 228 -22.75 -1.23 -10.08
N LEU A 229 -21.73 -1.17 -9.21
CA LEU A 229 -20.40 -0.67 -9.53
C LEU A 229 -19.64 -1.52 -10.54
N ASP A 230 -19.66 -2.85 -10.48
CA ASP A 230 -18.91 -3.70 -11.43
C ASP A 230 -19.42 -3.53 -12.88
N ARG A 231 -20.74 -3.48 -13.03
CA ARG A 231 -21.46 -3.14 -14.27
C ARG A 231 -21.15 -1.72 -14.75
N VAL A 232 -21.08 -0.75 -13.84
CA VAL A 232 -20.65 0.62 -14.17
C VAL A 232 -19.19 0.63 -14.61
N ILE A 233 -18.28 -0.10 -13.96
CA ILE A 233 -16.89 -0.22 -14.43
C ILE A 233 -16.86 -0.83 -15.84
N ALA A 234 -17.69 -1.84 -16.13
CA ALA A 234 -17.79 -2.40 -17.47
C ALA A 234 -18.30 -1.39 -18.51
N HIS A 235 -19.31 -0.61 -18.15
CA HIS A 235 -19.79 0.53 -18.95
C HIS A 235 -18.63 1.51 -19.25
N GLU A 236 -17.91 1.94 -18.22
CA GLU A 236 -16.84 2.93 -18.36
C GLU A 236 -15.62 2.40 -19.13
N MET A 237 -15.33 1.10 -19.01
CA MET A 237 -14.26 0.45 -19.78
C MET A 237 -14.52 0.47 -21.28
N VAL A 238 -15.79 0.45 -21.72
CA VAL A 238 -16.15 0.63 -23.14
C VAL A 238 -15.69 1.99 -23.64
N HIS A 239 -15.96 3.06 -22.88
CA HIS A 239 -15.55 4.41 -23.27
C HIS A 239 -14.02 4.54 -23.37
N GLY A 240 -13.29 3.97 -22.42
CA GLY A 240 -11.83 3.92 -22.43
C GLY A 240 -11.28 3.22 -23.67
N LEU A 241 -11.75 1.99 -23.95
CA LEU A 241 -11.31 1.19 -25.09
C LEU A 241 -11.73 1.78 -26.43
N MET A 242 -12.94 2.36 -26.54
CA MET A 242 -13.35 3.10 -27.73
C MET A 242 -12.43 4.30 -27.97
N ALA A 243 -12.10 5.07 -26.94
CA ALA A 243 -11.19 6.21 -27.07
C ALA A 243 -9.76 5.82 -27.48
N ASP A 244 -9.31 4.61 -27.13
CA ASP A 244 -7.99 4.08 -27.48
C ASP A 244 -7.94 3.52 -28.92
N ASN A 245 -9.06 2.96 -29.39
CA ASN A 245 -9.12 2.25 -30.68
C ASN A 245 -9.66 3.10 -31.83
N MET A 246 -10.41 4.18 -31.55
CA MET A 246 -11.06 4.99 -32.56
C MET A 246 -11.17 6.44 -32.12
N TYR A 247 -11.45 7.34 -33.08
CA TYR A 247 -11.72 8.74 -32.76
C TYR A 247 -13.14 8.91 -32.22
N SER A 248 -13.38 8.44 -31.00
CA SER A 248 -14.70 8.38 -30.35
C SER A 248 -15.38 9.74 -30.19
N ILE A 249 -14.62 10.85 -30.17
CA ILE A 249 -15.18 12.21 -30.23
C ILE A 249 -16.05 12.42 -31.47
N ALA A 250 -15.76 11.73 -32.58
CA ALA A 250 -16.53 11.82 -33.83
C ALA A 250 -17.85 11.01 -33.82
N LEU A 251 -18.14 10.27 -32.73
CA LEU A 251 -19.33 9.44 -32.62
C LEU A 251 -20.46 10.18 -31.86
N PRO A 252 -21.72 9.97 -32.26
CA PRO A 252 -22.86 10.48 -31.51
C PRO A 252 -22.96 9.81 -30.13
N ASP A 253 -23.50 10.55 -29.15
CA ASP A 253 -23.65 10.12 -27.76
C ASP A 253 -24.55 8.90 -27.64
N TRP A 254 -25.64 8.83 -28.40
CA TRP A 254 -26.51 7.63 -28.38
C TRP A 254 -25.77 6.34 -28.72
N PHE A 255 -24.75 6.43 -29.59
CA PHE A 255 -23.95 5.27 -29.99
C PHE A 255 -22.93 4.91 -28.92
N LYS A 256 -22.21 5.89 -28.36
CA LYS A 256 -21.22 5.67 -27.30
C LYS A 256 -21.87 5.11 -26.04
N GLU A 257 -22.89 5.81 -25.54
CA GLU A 257 -23.60 5.43 -24.32
C GLU A 257 -24.41 4.15 -24.54
N GLY A 258 -25.04 3.99 -25.71
CA GLY A 258 -25.76 2.76 -26.05
C GLY A 258 -24.85 1.53 -26.11
N ALA A 259 -23.63 1.67 -26.65
CA ALA A 259 -22.66 0.58 -26.69
C ALA A 259 -22.13 0.25 -25.29
N ALA A 260 -21.86 1.27 -24.48
CA ALA A 260 -21.47 1.08 -23.09
C ALA A 260 -22.56 0.36 -22.27
N GLU A 261 -23.83 0.76 -22.42
CA GLU A 261 -24.96 0.08 -21.78
C GLU A 261 -25.19 -1.34 -22.31
N PHE A 262 -24.92 -1.60 -23.59
CA PHE A 262 -25.15 -2.93 -24.17
C PHE A 262 -24.17 -4.00 -23.67
N ILE A 263 -22.96 -3.61 -23.26
CA ILE A 263 -22.00 -4.56 -22.67
C ILE A 263 -22.52 -5.16 -21.37
N GLN A 264 -23.14 -4.34 -20.54
CA GLN A 264 -23.57 -4.72 -19.19
C GLN A 264 -25.07 -5.02 -19.08
N GLY A 265 -25.85 -4.69 -20.11
CA GLY A 265 -27.30 -4.86 -20.14
C GLY A 265 -28.01 -3.73 -19.38
N ALA A 266 -29.20 -3.34 -19.82
CA ALA A 266 -29.95 -2.25 -19.20
C ALA A 266 -31.48 -2.47 -19.29
N ASP A 267 -31.92 -3.72 -19.38
CA ASP A 267 -33.34 -4.07 -19.56
C ASP A 267 -34.20 -3.52 -18.42
N GLU A 268 -33.72 -3.54 -17.17
CA GLU A 268 -34.39 -2.96 -16.02
C GLU A 268 -34.57 -1.43 -16.13
N ARG A 269 -33.60 -0.73 -16.75
CA ARG A 269 -33.69 0.71 -17.00
C ARG A 269 -34.75 0.98 -18.07
N VAL A 270 -34.80 0.17 -19.12
CA VAL A 270 -35.80 0.29 -20.20
C VAL A 270 -37.21 0.10 -19.66
N VAL A 271 -37.42 -0.90 -18.79
CA VAL A 271 -38.71 -1.12 -18.11
C VAL A 271 -39.10 0.11 -17.29
N GLY A 272 -38.16 0.69 -16.54
CA GLY A 272 -38.38 1.94 -15.80
C GLY A 272 -38.81 3.10 -16.70
N SER A 273 -38.11 3.30 -17.82
CA SER A 273 -38.40 4.33 -18.82
C SER A 273 -39.80 4.15 -19.45
N LEU A 274 -40.18 2.92 -19.79
CA LEU A 274 -41.51 2.59 -20.34
C LEU A 274 -42.67 2.79 -19.34
N GLY A 275 -42.38 2.93 -18.05
CA GLY A 275 -43.35 3.40 -17.06
C GLY A 275 -43.75 4.87 -17.23
N GLY A 276 -42.88 5.68 -17.87
CA GLY A 276 -43.06 7.12 -18.08
C GLY A 276 -43.29 7.56 -19.52
N THR A 277 -42.98 6.72 -20.52
CA THR A 277 -43.14 7.02 -21.95
C THR A 277 -43.67 5.81 -22.74
N SER A 278 -44.12 6.02 -23.97
CA SER A 278 -44.52 4.92 -24.87
C SER A 278 -43.33 4.36 -25.64
N VAL A 279 -43.47 3.17 -26.24
CA VAL A 279 -42.47 2.60 -27.16
C VAL A 279 -42.05 3.61 -28.23
N SER A 280 -43.03 4.24 -28.90
CA SER A 280 -42.77 5.27 -29.90
C SER A 280 -42.12 6.52 -29.31
N GLY A 281 -42.50 6.90 -28.08
CA GLY A 281 -41.89 8.01 -27.37
C GLY A 281 -40.42 7.76 -27.02
N LEU A 282 -40.08 6.55 -26.58
CA LEU A 282 -38.71 6.16 -26.22
C LEU A 282 -37.81 6.07 -27.44
N THR A 283 -38.20 5.27 -28.46
CA THR A 283 -37.41 5.14 -29.69
C THR A 283 -37.29 6.48 -30.43
N GLY A 284 -38.34 7.32 -30.33
CA GLY A 284 -38.40 8.63 -30.96
C GLY A 284 -37.41 9.66 -30.42
N LEU A 285 -36.77 9.42 -29.26
CA LEU A 285 -35.75 10.31 -28.71
C LEU A 285 -34.52 10.45 -29.62
N LEU A 286 -34.21 9.42 -30.41
CA LEU A 286 -33.12 9.45 -31.38
C LEU A 286 -33.53 10.09 -32.72
N ALA A 287 -34.76 10.61 -32.86
CA ALA A 287 -35.18 11.26 -34.09
C ALA A 287 -34.30 12.49 -34.39
N GLY A 288 -33.57 12.44 -35.50
CA GLY A 288 -32.62 13.48 -35.89
C GLY A 288 -31.18 13.27 -35.41
N ALA A 289 -30.91 12.21 -34.62
CA ALA A 289 -29.59 11.85 -34.11
C ALA A 289 -28.65 11.23 -35.18
N THR A 290 -28.53 11.91 -36.31
CA THR A 290 -27.80 11.44 -37.50
C THR A 290 -26.29 11.74 -37.45
N GLY A 291 -25.81 12.40 -36.40
CA GLY A 291 -24.41 12.77 -36.16
C GLY A 291 -24.29 13.72 -34.97
N ILE A 292 -23.07 14.04 -34.55
CA ILE A 292 -22.79 14.79 -33.30
C ILE A 292 -23.57 16.10 -33.17
N SER A 293 -23.59 16.94 -34.23
CA SER A 293 -24.23 18.25 -34.14
C SER A 293 -25.76 18.19 -34.08
N THR A 294 -26.34 17.04 -34.40
CA THR A 294 -27.79 16.83 -34.43
C THR A 294 -28.24 15.79 -33.42
N ASP A 295 -27.35 15.34 -32.54
CA ASP A 295 -27.66 14.42 -31.46
C ASP A 295 -28.37 15.19 -30.32
N PRO A 296 -29.66 14.91 -30.04
CA PRO A 296 -30.43 15.62 -29.02
C PRO A 296 -30.20 15.08 -27.60
N TRP A 297 -29.12 14.34 -27.36
CA TRP A 297 -28.81 13.68 -26.10
C TRP A 297 -28.80 14.64 -24.90
N VAL A 298 -29.54 14.28 -23.83
CA VAL A 298 -29.60 15.07 -22.57
C VAL A 298 -29.21 14.25 -21.33
N SER A 299 -28.52 13.12 -21.51
CA SER A 299 -27.96 12.27 -20.43
C SER A 299 -28.96 11.91 -19.32
N ASP A 300 -30.20 11.59 -19.69
CA ASP A 300 -31.22 11.09 -18.77
C ASP A 300 -31.49 9.59 -18.99
N SER A 301 -32.20 8.95 -18.05
CA SER A 301 -32.49 7.51 -18.14
C SER A 301 -33.21 7.10 -19.43
N ASN A 302 -34.06 7.97 -19.99
CA ASN A 302 -34.75 7.66 -21.23
C ASN A 302 -33.80 7.65 -22.43
N HIS A 303 -32.83 8.58 -22.49
CA HIS A 303 -31.81 8.60 -23.53
C HIS A 303 -30.89 7.39 -23.43
N TYR A 304 -30.41 7.04 -22.23
CA TYR A 304 -29.65 5.81 -21.99
C TYR A 304 -30.43 4.57 -22.46
N SER A 305 -31.70 4.43 -22.07
CA SER A 305 -32.57 3.35 -22.55
C SER A 305 -32.76 3.36 -24.07
N ALA A 306 -32.93 4.53 -24.68
CA ALA A 306 -33.15 4.65 -26.12
C ALA A 306 -31.89 4.35 -26.94
N GLY A 307 -30.71 4.74 -26.45
CA GLY A 307 -29.41 4.40 -27.03
C GLY A 307 -29.10 2.90 -26.89
N TYR A 308 -29.33 2.31 -25.71
CA TYR A 308 -29.19 0.87 -25.46
C TYR A 308 -30.02 0.04 -26.44
N ILE A 309 -31.32 0.33 -26.56
CA ILE A 309 -32.21 -0.39 -27.49
C ILE A 309 -31.82 -0.14 -28.95
N ALA A 310 -31.33 1.06 -29.30
CA ALA A 310 -30.84 1.33 -30.65
C ALA A 310 -29.62 0.49 -31.00
N ILE A 311 -28.67 0.34 -30.08
CA ILE A 311 -27.48 -0.49 -30.28
C ILE A 311 -27.83 -1.97 -30.33
N ARG A 312 -28.75 -2.44 -29.48
CA ARG A 312 -29.25 -3.83 -29.53
C ARG A 312 -29.96 -4.12 -30.86
N PHE A 313 -30.78 -3.19 -31.35
CA PHE A 313 -31.39 -3.29 -32.67
C PHE A 313 -30.34 -3.29 -33.79
N LEU A 314 -29.37 -2.37 -33.74
CA LEU A 314 -28.27 -2.30 -34.71
C LEU A 314 -27.43 -3.58 -34.73
N HIS A 315 -27.17 -4.17 -33.57
CA HIS A 315 -26.51 -5.46 -33.42
C HIS A 315 -27.25 -6.53 -34.23
N GLU A 316 -28.57 -6.65 -34.08
CA GLU A 316 -29.38 -7.65 -34.79
C GLU A 316 -29.45 -7.38 -36.30
N GLN A 317 -29.43 -6.11 -36.72
CA GLN A 317 -29.39 -5.75 -38.15
C GLN A 317 -28.03 -5.99 -38.81
N SER A 318 -26.99 -6.29 -38.03
CA SER A 318 -25.65 -6.58 -38.53
C SER A 318 -25.33 -8.07 -38.52
N SER A 319 -24.85 -8.59 -39.65
CA SER A 319 -24.47 -10.01 -39.77
C SER A 319 -23.27 -10.41 -38.91
N GLY A 320 -22.44 -9.45 -38.50
CA GLY A 320 -21.33 -9.64 -37.55
C GLY A 320 -21.54 -8.94 -36.21
N GLY A 321 -22.77 -8.49 -35.94
CA GLY A 321 -23.14 -7.75 -34.75
C GLY A 321 -22.33 -6.46 -34.55
N MET A 322 -22.35 -5.98 -33.31
CA MET A 322 -21.56 -4.81 -32.92
C MET A 322 -20.05 -5.00 -33.08
N LYS A 323 -19.55 -6.23 -33.01
CA LYS A 323 -18.12 -6.52 -33.22
C LYS A 323 -17.63 -6.06 -34.60
N ALA A 324 -18.41 -6.34 -35.64
CA ALA A 324 -18.05 -5.97 -37.01
C ALA A 324 -18.10 -4.44 -37.22
N ILE A 325 -19.10 -3.78 -36.64
CA ILE A 325 -19.22 -2.32 -36.67
C ILE A 325 -18.05 -1.66 -35.95
N MET A 326 -17.69 -2.13 -34.76
CA MET A 326 -16.56 -1.62 -33.98
C MET A 326 -15.22 -1.86 -34.68
N ALA A 327 -15.06 -3.00 -35.38
CA ALA A 327 -13.87 -3.28 -36.19
C ALA A 327 -13.71 -2.32 -37.38
N ASP A 328 -14.80 -1.92 -38.04
CA ASP A 328 -14.74 -0.92 -39.10
C ASP A 328 -14.41 0.48 -38.55
N LEU A 329 -14.95 0.83 -37.38
CA LEU A 329 -14.63 2.08 -36.70
C LEU A 329 -13.17 2.14 -36.25
N SER A 330 -12.62 1.05 -35.71
CA SER A 330 -11.21 0.98 -35.32
C SER A 330 -10.26 1.01 -36.52
N ALA A 331 -10.73 0.61 -37.71
CA ALA A 331 -10.01 0.82 -38.97
C ALA A 331 -10.00 2.29 -39.45
N GLY A 332 -10.65 3.20 -38.72
CA GLY A 332 -10.68 4.64 -39.00
C GLY A 332 -11.86 5.10 -39.87
N ASN A 333 -12.85 4.24 -40.11
CA ASN A 333 -14.05 4.62 -40.85
C ASN A 333 -15.01 5.47 -40.00
N THR A 334 -15.86 6.26 -40.65
CA THR A 334 -16.96 6.96 -39.98
C THR A 334 -18.09 5.99 -39.63
N LEU A 335 -18.97 6.38 -38.70
CA LEU A 335 -20.15 5.58 -38.34
C LEU A 335 -21.06 5.31 -39.54
N ASP A 336 -21.23 6.28 -40.45
CA ASP A 336 -21.99 6.07 -41.69
C ASP A 336 -21.42 4.94 -42.54
N THR A 337 -20.10 4.91 -42.71
CA THR A 337 -19.41 3.86 -43.47
C THR A 337 -19.49 2.52 -42.75
N ALA A 338 -19.28 2.50 -41.42
CA ALA A 338 -19.37 1.28 -40.64
C ALA A 338 -20.78 0.66 -40.69
N ILE A 339 -21.84 1.48 -40.58
CA ILE A 339 -23.22 1.01 -40.74
C ILE A 339 -23.45 0.50 -42.17
N ALA A 340 -22.99 1.22 -43.19
CA ALA A 340 -23.15 0.83 -44.59
C ALA A 340 -22.45 -0.48 -44.95
N ASN A 341 -21.29 -0.75 -44.37
CA ASN A 341 -20.53 -1.96 -44.62
C ASN A 341 -21.14 -3.19 -43.94
N ASN A 342 -21.75 -3.01 -42.76
CA ASN A 342 -22.13 -4.12 -41.87
C ASN A 342 -23.63 -4.36 -41.77
N THR A 343 -24.46 -3.52 -42.40
CA THR A 343 -25.93 -3.62 -42.37
C THR A 343 -26.53 -3.39 -43.76
N SER A 344 -27.85 -3.42 -43.86
CA SER A 344 -28.57 -3.04 -45.09
C SER A 344 -28.79 -1.53 -45.25
N TYR A 345 -28.49 -0.73 -44.22
CA TYR A 345 -28.71 0.71 -44.22
C TYR A 345 -27.57 1.44 -44.93
N ALA A 346 -27.88 2.48 -45.70
CA ALA A 346 -26.87 3.22 -46.44
C ALA A 346 -25.96 4.12 -45.58
N ASN A 347 -26.40 4.47 -44.36
CA ASN A 347 -25.72 5.37 -43.41
C ASN A 347 -26.51 5.43 -42.10
N THR A 348 -26.01 6.22 -41.13
CA THR A 348 -26.64 6.44 -39.81
C THR A 348 -28.04 7.03 -39.94
N THR A 349 -28.26 7.94 -40.89
CA THR A 349 -29.60 8.55 -41.10
C THR A 349 -30.65 7.52 -41.51
N ALA A 350 -30.29 6.62 -42.42
CA ALA A 350 -31.17 5.56 -42.87
C ALA A 350 -31.51 4.59 -41.72
N PHE A 351 -30.51 4.23 -40.91
CA PHE A 351 -30.71 3.42 -39.71
C PHE A 351 -31.67 4.09 -38.72
N ILE A 352 -31.41 5.35 -38.32
CA ILE A 352 -32.23 6.07 -37.35
C ILE A 352 -33.67 6.27 -37.85
N THR A 353 -33.85 6.47 -39.16
CA THR A 353 -35.18 6.58 -39.77
C THR A 353 -35.97 5.28 -39.60
N ASP A 354 -35.33 4.13 -39.77
CA ASP A 354 -35.98 2.83 -39.58
C ASP A 354 -36.19 2.51 -38.09
N TYR A 355 -35.18 2.75 -37.25
CA TYR A 355 -35.25 2.57 -35.79
C TYR A 355 -36.42 3.35 -35.18
N THR A 356 -36.62 4.60 -35.59
CA THR A 356 -37.70 5.44 -35.09
C THR A 356 -39.07 5.11 -35.70
N SER A 357 -39.13 4.22 -36.70
CA SER A 357 -40.36 3.87 -37.40
C SER A 357 -41.17 2.79 -36.66
N ALA A 358 -42.48 2.76 -36.93
CA ALA A 358 -43.38 1.73 -36.40
C ALA A 358 -43.04 0.30 -36.85
N ALA A 359 -42.37 0.14 -38.00
CA ALA A 359 -42.04 -1.16 -38.59
C ALA A 359 -40.63 -1.66 -38.23
N GLY A 360 -39.74 -0.75 -37.82
CA GLY A 360 -38.37 -1.07 -37.42
C GLY A 360 -38.23 -1.12 -35.90
N GLY A 361 -37.50 -0.16 -35.32
CA GLY A 361 -37.12 -0.21 -33.90
C GLY A 361 -38.30 -0.19 -32.91
N GLN A 362 -39.43 0.42 -33.25
CA GLN A 362 -40.63 0.33 -32.39
C GLN A 362 -41.19 -1.09 -32.35
N ALA A 363 -41.26 -1.78 -33.49
CA ALA A 363 -41.71 -3.17 -33.54
C ALA A 363 -40.73 -4.10 -32.82
N TYR A 364 -39.44 -3.83 -32.94
CA TYR A 364 -38.39 -4.55 -32.22
C TYR A 364 -38.56 -4.42 -30.70
N LEU A 365 -38.64 -3.20 -30.16
CA LEU A 365 -38.84 -2.98 -28.73
C LEU A 365 -40.16 -3.60 -28.25
N GLN A 366 -41.22 -3.50 -29.05
CA GLN A 366 -42.48 -4.17 -28.73
C GLN A 366 -42.32 -5.70 -28.65
N SER A 367 -41.51 -6.30 -29.52
CA SER A 367 -41.24 -7.74 -29.48
C SER A 367 -40.47 -8.17 -28.23
N LEU A 368 -39.56 -7.32 -27.73
CA LEU A 368 -38.86 -7.56 -26.47
C LEU A 368 -39.83 -7.57 -25.28
N ILE A 369 -40.76 -6.61 -25.27
CA ILE A 369 -41.82 -6.51 -24.25
C ILE A 369 -42.74 -7.74 -24.32
N ASP A 370 -43.26 -8.07 -25.50
CA ASP A 370 -44.23 -9.15 -25.68
C ASP A 370 -43.60 -10.53 -25.42
N GLY A 371 -42.29 -10.66 -25.67
CA GLY A 371 -41.51 -11.86 -25.38
C GLY A 371 -41.09 -12.00 -23.91
N GLY A 372 -41.26 -10.97 -23.09
CA GLY A 372 -40.85 -10.95 -21.69
C GLY A 372 -39.34 -10.82 -21.46
N TYR A 373 -38.59 -10.49 -22.52
CA TYR A 373 -37.12 -10.37 -22.49
C TYR A 373 -36.64 -9.21 -21.61
N LEU A 374 -37.44 -8.15 -21.43
CA LEU A 374 -37.04 -7.02 -20.58
C LEU A 374 -37.24 -7.25 -19.07
N THR A 375 -37.86 -8.37 -18.68
CA THR A 375 -38.38 -8.58 -17.31
C THR A 375 -37.98 -9.91 -16.69
N ASN A 376 -37.16 -10.70 -17.39
CA ASN A 376 -36.67 -11.97 -16.87
C ASN A 376 -35.38 -11.75 -16.06
N ASP A 377 -34.66 -12.83 -15.72
CA ASP A 377 -33.43 -12.75 -14.93
C ASP A 377 -32.22 -12.23 -15.74
N ASP A 378 -32.29 -12.22 -17.08
CA ASP A 378 -31.23 -11.71 -17.95
C ASP A 378 -31.30 -10.18 -18.05
N THR A 379 -30.14 -9.54 -18.15
CA THR A 379 -30.00 -8.08 -18.23
C THR A 379 -30.09 -7.55 -19.67
N GLY A 380 -30.11 -8.44 -20.66
CA GLY A 380 -30.01 -8.09 -22.07
C GLY A 380 -28.60 -7.65 -22.47
N ALA A 381 -27.58 -8.01 -21.68
CA ALA A 381 -26.18 -7.79 -22.01
C ALA A 381 -25.78 -8.55 -23.29
N ILE A 382 -24.86 -7.98 -24.06
CA ILE A 382 -24.29 -8.65 -25.24
C ILE A 382 -23.64 -9.99 -24.82
N GLY A 383 -23.86 -11.03 -25.61
CA GLY A 383 -23.48 -12.39 -25.28
C GLY A 383 -24.38 -13.12 -24.29
N GLY A 384 -25.38 -12.42 -23.72
CA GLY A 384 -26.40 -12.98 -22.84
C GLY A 384 -27.46 -13.77 -23.59
N ALA A 385 -28.38 -14.38 -22.84
CA ALA A 385 -29.42 -15.24 -23.40
C ALA A 385 -30.35 -14.45 -24.33
N ASP A 386 -30.69 -13.22 -23.94
CA ASP A 386 -31.71 -12.43 -24.62
C ASP A 386 -31.17 -11.59 -25.78
N ALA A 387 -29.87 -11.31 -25.80
CA ALA A 387 -29.21 -10.61 -26.90
C ALA A 387 -28.73 -11.60 -27.97
N ASP A 388 -28.03 -12.67 -27.57
CA ASP A 388 -27.26 -13.53 -28.47
C ASP A 388 -27.57 -15.04 -28.33
N GLY A 389 -28.51 -15.42 -27.46
CA GLY A 389 -28.81 -16.83 -27.18
C GLY A 389 -27.72 -17.53 -26.36
N GLY A 390 -26.91 -16.76 -25.63
CA GLY A 390 -25.87 -17.26 -24.73
C GLY A 390 -26.40 -17.75 -23.37
N PRO A 391 -25.54 -17.91 -22.35
CA PRO A 391 -25.98 -18.18 -20.99
C PRO A 391 -26.73 -16.96 -20.43
N VAL A 392 -27.64 -17.21 -19.47
CA VAL A 392 -28.34 -16.14 -18.75
C VAL A 392 -27.34 -15.28 -17.98
N ARG A 393 -27.36 -13.97 -18.22
CA ARG A 393 -26.51 -12.96 -17.57
C ARG A 393 -27.36 -12.07 -16.67
N THR A 394 -27.38 -12.40 -15.38
CA THR A 394 -28.04 -11.59 -14.35
C THR A 394 -27.19 -10.36 -14.03
N ALA A 395 -27.73 -9.42 -13.25
CA ALA A 395 -26.98 -8.26 -12.77
C ALA A 395 -25.69 -8.67 -12.03
N GLU A 396 -25.68 -9.84 -11.40
CA GLU A 396 -24.54 -10.38 -10.66
C GLU A 396 -23.62 -11.29 -11.50
N SER A 397 -24.06 -11.77 -12.66
CA SER A 397 -23.30 -12.75 -13.46
C SER A 397 -22.85 -12.22 -14.82
N VAL A 398 -23.25 -10.99 -15.17
CA VAL A 398 -22.75 -10.27 -16.34
C VAL A 398 -21.25 -10.03 -16.22
N ILE A 399 -20.79 -9.62 -15.03
CA ILE A 399 -19.38 -9.64 -14.61
C ILE A 399 -19.19 -10.88 -13.72
N PRO A 400 -18.46 -11.92 -14.17
CA PRO A 400 -18.35 -13.18 -13.43
C PRO A 400 -17.75 -13.10 -12.03
N ASP A 401 -16.95 -12.08 -11.74
CA ASP A 401 -16.17 -11.90 -10.52
C ASP A 401 -15.30 -13.11 -10.16
N THR A 402 -14.78 -13.78 -11.19
CA THR A 402 -13.90 -14.96 -11.11
C THR A 402 -12.42 -14.59 -11.21
N GLY A 403 -12.15 -13.32 -11.43
CA GLY A 403 -10.82 -12.79 -11.58
C GLY A 403 -10.00 -12.81 -10.28
N GLY A 404 -8.88 -13.55 -10.27
CA GLY A 404 -7.90 -13.48 -9.19
C GLY A 404 -7.18 -12.13 -9.10
N TYR A 405 -6.96 -11.61 -7.90
CA TYR A 405 -6.34 -10.30 -7.68
C TYR A 405 -4.95 -10.18 -8.30
N THR A 406 -4.72 -9.04 -8.94
CA THR A 406 -3.43 -8.66 -9.52
C THR A 406 -3.17 -7.17 -9.31
N LEU A 407 -1.89 -6.79 -9.27
CA LEU A 407 -1.49 -5.38 -9.23
C LEU A 407 -1.57 -4.69 -10.60
N ASP A 408 -1.83 -5.47 -11.64
CA ASP A 408 -1.89 -5.09 -13.05
C ASP A 408 -3.05 -5.87 -13.71
N PRO A 409 -4.33 -5.54 -13.39
CA PRO A 409 -5.51 -6.19 -13.98
C PRO A 409 -5.69 -5.99 -15.48
N LEU A 410 -5.33 -4.83 -16.02
CA LEU A 410 -5.50 -4.48 -17.43
C LEU A 410 -4.27 -4.92 -18.22
N SER A 411 -4.51 -5.66 -19.29
CA SER A 411 -3.47 -6.15 -20.19
C SER A 411 -3.07 -5.12 -21.26
N GLY A 412 -4.00 -4.24 -21.63
CA GLY A 412 -3.83 -3.25 -22.70
C GLY A 412 -3.40 -1.86 -22.24
N PHE A 413 -3.29 -1.59 -20.94
CA PHE A 413 -3.08 -0.25 -20.40
C PHE A 413 -1.90 -0.15 -19.44
N ALA A 414 -1.33 1.06 -19.31
CA ALA A 414 -0.33 1.37 -18.30
C ALA A 414 -1.01 2.02 -17.09
N GLU A 415 -1.31 1.21 -16.08
CA GLU A 415 -2.09 1.62 -14.92
C GLU A 415 -1.35 2.58 -13.99
N VAL A 416 -2.07 3.57 -13.47
CA VAL A 416 -1.61 4.48 -12.43
C VAL A 416 -2.63 4.47 -11.30
N TRP A 417 -2.26 3.90 -10.16
CA TRP A 417 -3.13 3.78 -8.98
C TRP A 417 -3.00 5.00 -8.05
N PRO A 418 -4.05 5.33 -7.29
CA PRO A 418 -4.01 6.44 -6.34
C PRO A 418 -2.97 6.16 -5.24
N GLY A 419 -2.23 7.20 -4.86
CA GLY A 419 -1.16 7.10 -3.86
C GLY A 419 -1.69 6.67 -2.49
N GLY A 420 -0.97 5.77 -1.82
CA GLY A 420 -1.39 5.23 -0.52
C GLY A 420 -2.21 3.94 -0.61
N PHE A 421 -2.56 3.49 -1.81
CA PHE A 421 -3.19 2.18 -2.08
C PHE A 421 -2.24 1.18 -2.76
N ASP A 422 -0.96 1.54 -2.87
CA ASP A 422 0.14 0.57 -2.93
C ASP A 422 0.18 -0.13 -1.57
N ASN A 423 -0.32 -1.36 -1.54
CA ASN A 423 -0.74 -2.12 -0.36
C ASN A 423 -2.07 -1.64 0.20
N LYS A 424 -2.96 -2.60 0.47
CA LYS A 424 -4.19 -2.39 1.22
C LYS A 424 -3.93 -1.45 2.40
N SER A 425 -4.45 -0.23 2.33
CA SER A 425 -4.36 0.77 3.39
C SER A 425 -5.40 0.45 4.45
N VAL A 426 -5.18 -0.70 5.07
CA VAL A 426 -5.82 -1.16 6.29
C VAL A 426 -5.38 -0.23 7.42
N THR A 427 -6.24 0.03 8.40
CA THR A 427 -5.85 0.70 9.65
C THR A 427 -4.53 0.13 10.18
N GLN A 428 -3.46 0.93 10.12
CA GLN A 428 -2.11 0.47 10.43
C GLN A 428 -1.75 0.80 11.87
N ASN A 429 -1.20 -0.18 12.57
CA ASN A 429 -0.51 0.06 13.82
C ASN A 429 0.89 0.61 13.52
N SER A 430 1.09 1.90 13.79
CA SER A 430 2.40 2.55 13.64
C SER A 430 3.21 2.48 14.93
N PHE A 431 4.40 1.91 14.86
CA PHE A 431 5.35 1.83 15.95
C PHE A 431 6.57 2.69 15.65
N SER A 432 6.74 3.77 16.43
CA SER A 432 7.96 4.58 16.38
C SER A 432 8.98 4.01 17.35
N LEU A 433 10.10 3.52 16.81
CA LEU A 433 11.20 2.94 17.57
C LEU A 433 12.35 3.95 17.60
N GLN A 434 12.74 4.41 18.79
CA GLN A 434 13.91 5.27 18.97
C GLN A 434 15.18 4.44 18.82
N VAL A 435 15.83 4.53 17.66
CA VAL A 435 16.95 3.67 17.24
C VAL A 435 18.24 4.44 16.95
N GLY A 436 18.31 5.71 17.35
CA GLY A 436 19.54 6.50 17.36
C GLY A 436 19.59 7.49 18.53
N GLU A 437 20.65 8.29 18.54
CA GLU A 437 21.00 9.15 19.67
C GLU A 437 20.23 10.48 19.68
N ASN A 438 19.75 10.94 18.51
CA ASN A 438 18.99 12.18 18.39
C ASN A 438 17.48 11.92 18.37
N ALA A 439 16.69 12.91 18.78
CA ALA A 439 15.23 12.80 18.86
C ALA A 439 14.54 12.41 17.53
N SER A 440 15.16 12.72 16.38
CA SER A 440 14.64 12.37 15.05
C SER A 440 15.14 11.03 14.51
N ASP A 441 16.05 10.35 15.21
CA ASP A 441 16.63 9.07 14.78
C ASP A 441 15.67 7.91 15.14
N THR A 442 14.46 7.97 14.58
CA THR A 442 13.40 6.99 14.80
C THR A 442 13.23 6.11 13.58
N LEU A 443 13.00 4.81 13.80
CA LEU A 443 12.47 3.91 12.79
C LEU A 443 10.97 3.77 13.00
N ASN A 444 10.19 4.28 12.06
CA ASN A 444 8.75 4.05 12.03
C ASN A 444 8.48 2.74 11.29
N VAL A 445 7.87 1.79 11.99
CA VAL A 445 7.38 0.54 11.40
C VAL A 445 5.87 0.61 11.38
N ARG A 446 5.27 0.18 10.27
CA ARG A 446 3.82 0.06 10.16
C ARG A 446 3.47 -1.38 9.91
N ILE A 447 2.45 -1.86 10.62
CA ILE A 447 1.91 -3.21 10.48
C ILE A 447 0.42 -3.05 10.28
N GLY A 448 -0.10 -3.53 9.16
CA GLY A 448 -1.52 -3.53 8.86
C GLY A 448 -2.30 -4.50 9.76
N ALA A 449 -3.59 -4.23 9.97
CA ALA A 449 -4.46 -5.13 10.71
C ALA A 449 -4.72 -6.44 9.94
N ALA A 450 -4.98 -7.52 10.66
CA ALA A 450 -5.24 -8.84 10.11
C ALA A 450 -6.53 -9.46 10.70
N THR A 451 -7.60 -8.66 10.75
CA THR A 451 -8.95 -9.11 11.15
C THR A 451 -9.69 -9.74 9.97
N VAL A 452 -10.76 -10.49 10.23
CA VAL A 452 -11.64 -11.04 9.17
C VAL A 452 -12.17 -9.94 8.26
N ALA A 453 -12.54 -8.79 8.83
CA ALA A 453 -13.03 -7.65 8.06
C ALA A 453 -11.95 -7.08 7.14
N THR A 454 -10.76 -6.80 7.69
CA THR A 454 -9.65 -6.19 6.93
C THR A 454 -9.01 -7.14 5.92
N LEU A 455 -9.18 -8.44 6.11
CA LEU A 455 -8.77 -9.47 5.15
C LEU A 455 -9.80 -9.70 4.03
N GLY A 456 -10.97 -9.04 4.06
CA GLY A 456 -12.01 -9.21 3.05
C GLY A 456 -12.80 -10.52 3.18
N LEU A 457 -12.75 -11.15 4.36
CA LEU A 457 -13.32 -12.48 4.62
C LEU A 457 -14.68 -12.41 5.33
N SER A 458 -15.27 -11.22 5.41
CA SER A 458 -16.62 -11.08 5.97
C SER A 458 -17.63 -11.75 5.04
N ASN A 459 -18.55 -12.50 5.63
CA ASN A 459 -19.67 -13.16 4.94
C ASN A 459 -19.28 -14.14 3.81
N ILE A 460 -18.06 -14.69 3.82
CA ILE A 460 -17.68 -15.72 2.84
C ILE A 460 -18.52 -16.99 3.01
N SER A 461 -18.92 -17.58 1.88
CA SER A 461 -19.75 -18.80 1.86
C SER A 461 -19.20 -19.83 0.87
N VAL A 462 -18.58 -20.89 1.39
CA VAL A 462 -18.19 -22.08 0.60
C VAL A 462 -19.40 -22.95 0.23
N ALA A 463 -20.55 -22.73 0.87
CA ALA A 463 -21.79 -23.43 0.56
C ALA A 463 -22.39 -22.97 -0.78
N THR A 464 -22.41 -21.66 -1.01
CA THR A 464 -23.05 -21.03 -2.16
C THR A 464 -22.05 -20.56 -3.21
N ALA A 465 -20.89 -20.05 -2.81
CA ALA A 465 -19.91 -19.42 -3.71
C ALA A 465 -18.46 -19.85 -3.40
N PRO A 466 -18.12 -21.16 -3.48
CA PRO A 466 -16.80 -21.65 -3.12
C PRO A 466 -15.65 -21.06 -3.94
N ASN A 467 -15.87 -20.73 -5.22
CA ASN A 467 -14.83 -20.12 -6.06
C ASN A 467 -14.46 -18.72 -5.57
N THR A 468 -15.45 -17.88 -5.26
CA THR A 468 -15.23 -16.55 -4.67
C THR A 468 -14.46 -16.62 -3.34
N VAL A 469 -14.63 -17.70 -2.56
CA VAL A 469 -13.86 -17.90 -1.32
C VAL A 469 -12.39 -18.22 -1.61
N ILE A 470 -12.08 -18.95 -2.69
CA ILE A 470 -10.69 -19.20 -3.11
C ILE A 470 -10.01 -17.86 -3.42
N ASP A 471 -10.68 -17.01 -4.20
CA ASP A 471 -10.12 -15.72 -4.61
C ASP A 471 -9.92 -14.78 -3.42
N LYS A 472 -10.91 -14.70 -2.51
CA LYS A 472 -10.79 -13.91 -1.26
C LYS A 472 -9.69 -14.44 -0.33
N ALA A 473 -9.50 -15.76 -0.25
CA ALA A 473 -8.41 -16.35 0.53
C ALA A 473 -7.03 -16.03 -0.10
N ASP A 474 -6.90 -16.09 -1.43
CA ASP A 474 -5.68 -15.73 -2.14
C ASP A 474 -5.34 -14.24 -1.97
N GLN A 475 -6.34 -13.35 -2.05
CA GLN A 475 -6.21 -11.93 -1.72
C GLN A 475 -5.74 -11.67 -0.29
N ALA A 476 -6.28 -12.41 0.68
CA ALA A 476 -5.87 -12.32 2.08
C ALA A 476 -4.43 -12.80 2.29
N LEU A 477 -4.01 -13.85 1.58
CA LEU A 477 -2.65 -14.38 1.62
C LEU A 477 -1.61 -13.42 1.03
N ILE A 478 -1.91 -12.79 -0.12
CA ILE A 478 -1.04 -11.78 -0.74
C ILE A 478 -0.81 -10.62 0.23
N TYR A 479 -1.89 -10.08 0.80
CA TYR A 479 -1.83 -9.03 1.81
C TYR A 479 -0.94 -9.42 3.00
N LEU A 480 -1.13 -10.62 3.52
CA LEU A 480 -0.39 -11.08 4.69
C LEU A 480 1.11 -11.25 4.39
N ASN A 481 1.46 -11.80 3.23
CA ASN A 481 2.84 -11.95 2.79
C ASN A 481 3.55 -10.60 2.67
N GLU A 482 2.82 -9.58 2.23
CA GLU A 482 3.30 -8.22 2.14
C GLU A 482 3.52 -7.57 3.52
N GLN A 483 2.59 -7.73 4.47
CA GLN A 483 2.81 -7.29 5.84
C GLN A 483 4.04 -7.95 6.46
N ARG A 484 4.23 -9.25 6.22
CA ARG A 484 5.43 -9.99 6.66
C ARG A 484 6.70 -9.49 5.96
N GLY A 485 6.63 -9.13 4.69
CA GLY A 485 7.73 -8.50 3.94
C GLY A 485 8.17 -7.17 4.59
N ASN A 486 7.21 -6.31 4.93
CA ASN A 486 7.46 -5.04 5.62
C ASN A 486 8.08 -5.25 7.01
N VAL A 487 7.56 -6.20 7.78
CA VAL A 487 8.12 -6.59 9.09
C VAL A 487 9.54 -7.13 8.95
N GLY A 488 9.80 -8.00 7.97
CA GLY A 488 11.13 -8.55 7.69
C GLY A 488 12.15 -7.48 7.25
N ALA A 489 11.73 -6.52 6.43
CA ALA A 489 12.57 -5.38 6.05
C ALA A 489 12.94 -4.53 7.27
N ALA A 490 11.98 -4.27 8.17
CA ALA A 490 12.24 -3.55 9.41
C ALA A 490 13.18 -4.31 10.35
N GLN A 491 13.02 -5.64 10.49
CA GLN A 491 13.95 -6.50 11.25
C GLN A 491 15.38 -6.41 10.71
N ASN A 492 15.56 -6.50 9.38
CA ASN A 492 16.87 -6.37 8.75
C ASN A 492 17.53 -5.01 9.02
N ARG A 493 16.74 -3.92 8.95
CA ARG A 493 17.22 -2.57 9.27
C ARG A 493 17.65 -2.46 10.73
N LEU A 494 16.87 -3.00 11.67
CA LEU A 494 17.23 -3.03 13.10
C LEU A 494 18.50 -3.86 13.34
N GLY A 495 18.64 -5.01 12.67
CA GLY A 495 19.85 -5.83 12.72
C GLY A 495 21.09 -5.06 12.25
N HIS A 496 20.97 -4.28 11.17
CA HIS A 496 22.06 -3.42 10.71
C HIS A 496 22.38 -2.30 11.72
N ILE A 497 21.38 -1.64 12.28
CA ILE A 497 21.55 -0.61 13.31
C ILE A 497 22.28 -1.16 14.54
N ILE A 498 21.92 -2.37 14.99
CA ILE A 498 22.59 -3.08 16.09
C ILE A 498 24.07 -3.29 15.78
N ALA A 499 24.38 -3.83 14.59
CA ALA A 499 25.75 -4.11 14.18
C ALA A 499 26.59 -2.83 14.11
N VAL A 500 26.07 -1.76 13.49
CA VAL A 500 26.76 -0.47 13.38
C VAL A 500 26.98 0.16 14.75
N ASN A 501 25.98 0.11 15.64
CA ASN A 501 26.11 0.68 16.97
C ASN A 501 27.08 -0.10 17.86
N ALA A 502 27.17 -1.42 17.72
CA ALA A 502 28.16 -2.23 18.42
C ALA A 502 29.59 -1.79 18.05
N ILE A 503 29.85 -1.58 16.75
CA ILE A 503 31.15 -1.09 16.26
C ILE A 503 31.45 0.33 16.81
N ASN A 504 30.43 1.20 16.85
CA ASN A 504 30.60 2.55 17.40
C ASN A 504 30.92 2.52 18.90
N VAL A 505 30.24 1.66 19.68
CA VAL A 505 30.53 1.45 21.11
C VAL A 505 31.97 0.98 21.30
N GLU A 506 32.44 0.02 20.51
CA GLU A 506 33.82 -0.47 20.58
C GLU A 506 34.83 0.64 20.24
N THR A 507 34.60 1.35 19.12
CA THR A 507 35.50 2.40 18.65
C THR A 507 35.59 3.57 19.64
N ILE A 508 34.45 4.02 20.19
CA ILE A 508 34.41 5.09 21.19
C ILE A 508 35.04 4.61 22.50
N SER A 509 34.82 3.35 22.90
CA SER A 509 35.45 2.79 24.09
C SER A 509 36.97 2.72 23.96
N ALA A 510 37.48 2.30 22.80
CA ALA A 510 38.91 2.30 22.50
C ALA A 510 39.50 3.72 22.44
N ALA A 511 38.78 4.68 21.86
CA ALA A 511 39.19 6.09 21.86
C ALA A 511 39.23 6.67 23.29
N ARG A 512 38.23 6.36 24.11
CA ARG A 512 38.15 6.75 25.52
C ARG A 512 39.30 6.15 26.33
N SER A 513 39.60 4.87 26.13
CA SER A 513 40.73 4.17 26.75
C SER A 513 42.05 4.87 26.43
N ARG A 514 42.30 5.24 25.17
CA ARG A 514 43.52 6.00 24.78
C ARG A 514 43.64 7.37 25.46
N ILE A 515 42.53 7.99 25.84
CA ILE A 515 42.54 9.29 26.53
C ILE A 515 42.74 9.11 28.03
N LEU A 516 41.99 8.18 28.64
CA LEU A 516 41.88 8.05 30.08
C LEU A 516 42.87 7.06 30.69
N ASP A 517 43.24 5.99 30.00
CA ASP A 517 43.97 4.89 30.62
C ASP A 517 45.46 5.24 30.74
N ALA A 518 46.04 4.85 31.88
CA ALA A 518 47.46 5.01 32.16
C ALA A 518 48.28 3.94 31.44
N ASN A 519 49.38 4.34 30.78
CA ASN A 519 50.36 3.37 30.30
C ASN A 519 51.18 2.86 31.48
N TYR A 520 50.84 1.66 31.96
CA TYR A 520 51.46 1.06 33.13
C TYR A 520 52.99 0.99 33.04
N GLY A 521 53.56 0.70 31.87
CA GLY A 521 55.01 0.62 31.69
C GLY A 521 55.70 1.99 31.83
N GLN A 522 55.06 3.06 31.34
CA GLN A 522 55.59 4.42 31.49
C GLN A 522 55.41 4.95 32.91
N GLU A 523 54.24 4.74 33.52
CA GLU A 523 53.95 5.24 34.87
C GLU A 523 54.76 4.49 35.95
N THR A 524 55.01 3.19 35.79
CA THR A 524 55.94 2.46 36.68
C THR A 524 57.38 2.93 36.53
N GLY A 525 57.84 3.23 35.30
CA GLY A 525 59.15 3.82 35.05
C GLY A 525 59.32 5.20 35.69
N GLU A 526 58.33 6.08 35.55
CA GLU A 526 58.32 7.37 36.25
C GLU A 526 58.25 7.20 37.76
N LEU A 527 57.42 6.28 38.29
CA LEU A 527 57.37 6.00 39.72
C LEU A 527 58.76 5.67 40.28
N VAL A 528 59.47 4.74 39.64
CA VAL A 528 60.83 4.34 40.03
C VAL A 528 61.79 5.53 39.94
N ARG A 529 61.75 6.30 38.85
CA ARG A 529 62.57 7.51 38.69
C ARG A 529 62.31 8.53 39.81
N ARG A 530 61.05 8.74 40.20
CA ARG A 530 60.65 9.67 41.26
C ARG A 530 61.07 9.18 42.65
N GLN A 531 61.00 7.87 42.92
CA GLN A 531 61.54 7.28 44.15
C GLN A 531 63.05 7.51 44.29
N ILE A 532 63.82 7.31 43.20
CA ILE A 532 65.27 7.57 43.18
C ILE A 532 65.55 9.06 43.44
N LEU A 533 64.83 9.97 42.78
CA LEU A 533 64.99 11.41 42.98
C LEU A 533 64.57 11.87 44.38
N GLN A 534 63.56 11.25 44.98
CA GLN A 534 63.16 11.51 46.36
C GLN A 534 64.26 11.10 47.34
N GLN A 535 64.90 9.93 47.14
CA GLN A 535 66.03 9.49 47.95
C GLN A 535 67.25 10.41 47.77
N ALA A 536 67.55 10.82 46.54
CA ALA A 536 68.63 11.77 46.24
C ALA A 536 68.37 13.16 46.86
N SER A 537 67.14 13.65 46.81
CA SER A 537 66.75 14.96 47.38
C SER A 537 66.81 14.95 48.92
N GLN A 538 66.49 13.83 49.56
CA GLN A 538 66.69 13.66 51.01
C GLN A 538 68.18 13.69 51.39
N SER A 539 69.02 13.04 50.60
CA SER A 539 70.49 13.08 50.77
C SER A 539 71.05 14.49 50.59
N LEU A 540 70.61 15.21 49.55
CA LEU A 540 70.98 16.62 49.31
C LEU A 540 70.48 17.56 50.40
N LEU A 541 69.26 17.36 50.91
CA LEU A 541 68.74 18.14 52.04
C LEU A 541 69.55 17.87 53.32
N ALA A 542 69.95 16.63 53.56
CA ALA A 542 70.83 16.29 54.68
C ALA A 542 72.21 16.95 54.53
N GLN A 543 72.79 16.95 53.33
CA GLN A 543 74.08 17.58 53.00
C GLN A 543 74.03 19.11 53.09
N ALA A 544 72.96 19.74 52.57
CA ALA A 544 72.74 21.18 52.61
C ALA A 544 72.50 21.70 54.04
N ASN A 545 72.00 20.87 54.95
CA ASN A 545 71.90 21.19 56.38
C ASN A 545 73.22 20.97 57.14
N ALA A 546 74.11 20.11 56.64
CA ALA A 546 75.41 19.85 57.25
C ALA A 546 76.44 20.95 56.98
N ALA A 547 76.43 21.55 55.78
CA ALA A 547 77.42 22.56 55.38
C ALA A 547 77.45 23.83 56.26
N PRO A 548 76.30 24.45 56.64
CA PRO A 548 76.32 25.58 57.58
C PRO A 548 76.69 25.17 59.00
N ARG A 549 76.40 23.93 59.43
CA ARG A 549 76.75 23.41 60.76
C ARG A 549 78.25 23.22 60.92
N GLN A 550 78.93 22.75 59.86
CA GLN A 550 80.40 22.65 59.83
C GLN A 550 81.06 24.04 59.85
N ILE A 551 80.47 25.04 59.17
CA ILE A 551 80.97 26.42 59.19
C ILE A 551 80.71 27.08 60.55
N LEU A 552 79.55 26.88 61.17
CA LEU A 552 79.28 27.35 62.53
C LEU A 552 80.23 26.71 63.54
N SER A 553 80.52 25.39 63.43
CA SER A 553 81.47 24.75 64.35
C SER A 553 82.91 25.24 64.18
N LEU A 554 83.26 25.78 63.01
CA LEU A 554 84.55 26.44 62.73
C LEU A 554 84.59 27.92 63.14
N LEU A 555 83.44 28.53 63.45
CA LEU A 555 83.30 29.93 63.90
C LEU A 555 83.04 30.03 65.42
N THR A 556 82.60 28.94 66.06
CA THR A 556 82.36 28.85 67.51
C THR A 556 83.40 28.00 68.26
N GLY A 557 84.39 27.46 67.56
CA GLY A 557 85.60 26.86 68.13
C GLY A 557 86.79 27.74 67.78
#